data_AF-A0A3D2JBU3-F1
#
_entry.id   AF-A0A3D2JBU3-F1
#
_cell.length_a   1.000
_cell.length_b   1.000
_cell.length_c   1.000
_cell.angle_alpha   90.00
_cell.angle_beta   90.00
_cell.angle_gamma   90.00
#
_symmetry.space_group_name_H-M   'P 1'
#
loop_
_entity.id
_entity.type
_entity.pdbx_description
1 polymer ?
#
loop_
_entity_poly.entity_id
_entity_poly.type
_entity_poly.pdbx_seq_one_letter_code
_entity_poly.pdbx_strand_id
1 'polypeptide(L)'
;MAISIRDNFSPATQVSQTPMVRNDVGHPGFTITVDGKIMHAYEGQSILSAAIDNGINDIPNLCNDEKLEPTSACRMCLVHI
;
A
#
# COMPACT_ATOMS: atom_id res chain seq x y z
N MET A 1 -22.74 37.41 22.18
CA MET A 1 -21.79 36.28 22.09
C MET A 1 -22.56 35.06 21.62
N ALA A 2 -22.51 34.77 20.32
CA ALA A 2 -23.02 33.52 19.74
C ALA A 2 -21.97 33.08 18.71
N ILE A 3 -21.37 31.93 18.95
CA ILE A 3 -20.20 31.41 18.24
C ILE A 3 -20.71 30.64 17.01
N SER A 4 -20.36 31.12 15.81
CA SER A 4 -20.61 30.43 14.55
C SER A 4 -19.80 29.15 14.48
N ILE A 5 -20.46 28.00 14.47
CA ILE A 5 -19.84 26.73 14.13
C ILE A 5 -20.16 26.50 12.65
N ARG A 6 -19.14 26.69 11.79
CA ARG A 6 -19.20 26.27 10.40
C ARG A 6 -18.96 24.78 10.38
N ASP A 7 -20.02 23.98 10.42
CA ASP A 7 -19.95 22.56 10.07
C ASP A 7 -19.80 22.45 8.55
N ASN A 8 -18.58 22.73 8.08
CA ASN A 8 -18.14 22.44 6.72
C ASN A 8 -17.90 20.93 6.62
N PHE A 9 -18.98 20.15 6.72
CA PHE A 9 -18.96 18.72 6.49
C PHE A 9 -18.92 18.50 4.98
N SER A 10 -17.71 18.60 4.42
CA SER A 10 -17.44 18.32 3.02
C SER A 10 -17.20 16.81 2.88
N PRO A 11 -18.11 16.01 2.30
CA PRO A 11 -17.80 14.63 1.96
C PRO A 11 -17.14 14.64 0.58
N ALA A 12 -15.92 15.18 0.51
CA ALA A 12 -15.10 15.15 -0.69
C ALA A 12 -13.98 14.13 -0.48
N THR A 13 -14.34 12.85 -0.40
CA THR A 13 -13.40 11.77 -0.68
C THR A 13 -13.79 11.18 -2.02
N GLN A 14 -13.43 11.90 -3.09
CA GLN A 14 -13.44 11.35 -4.44
C GLN A 14 -12.37 10.25 -4.48
N VAL A 15 -12.79 9.00 -4.32
CA VAL A 15 -11.92 7.84 -4.55
C VAL A 15 -11.80 7.68 -6.06
N SER A 16 -10.70 8.18 -6.63
CA SER A 16 -10.33 7.98 -8.04
C SER A 16 -10.41 6.49 -8.39
N GLN A 17 -11.34 6.15 -9.27
CA GLN A 17 -11.58 4.79 -9.72
C GLN A 17 -10.51 4.37 -10.73
N THR A 18 -9.39 3.84 -10.24
CA THR A 18 -8.45 3.07 -11.07
C THR A 18 -9.11 1.74 -11.46
N PRO A 19 -8.89 1.19 -12.67
CA PRO A 19 -9.51 -0.07 -13.07
C PRO A 19 -9.09 -1.19 -12.11
N MET A 20 -10.07 -1.75 -11.40
CA MET A 20 -9.85 -2.76 -10.36
C MET A 20 -9.49 -4.09 -11.03
N VAL A 21 -8.21 -4.39 -11.19
CA VAL A 21 -7.74 -5.73 -11.61
C VAL A 21 -7.81 -6.63 -10.38
N ARG A 22 -8.66 -7.66 -10.40
CA ARG A 22 -8.74 -8.62 -9.29
C ARG A 22 -7.64 -9.68 -9.40
N ASN A 23 -6.95 -9.99 -8.31
CA ASN A 23 -6.12 -11.19 -8.25
C ASN A 23 -6.99 -12.47 -8.17
N ASP A 24 -6.34 -13.62 -8.21
CA ASP A 24 -6.89 -14.95 -8.01
C ASP A 24 -7.66 -15.11 -6.68
N VAL A 25 -7.30 -14.32 -5.66
CA VAL A 25 -7.95 -14.26 -4.34
C VAL A 25 -9.15 -13.29 -4.30
N GLY A 26 -9.29 -12.40 -5.30
CA GLY A 26 -10.40 -11.45 -5.44
C GLY A 26 -10.17 -10.06 -4.83
N HIS A 27 -8.96 -9.73 -4.37
CA HIS A 27 -8.60 -8.40 -3.88
C HIS A 27 -8.51 -7.38 -5.02
N PRO A 28 -8.97 -6.13 -4.83
CA PRO A 28 -8.83 -5.09 -5.84
C PRO A 28 -7.37 -4.69 -6.00
N GLY A 29 -6.91 -4.66 -7.25
CA GLY A 29 -5.59 -4.21 -7.63
C GLY A 29 -5.54 -2.70 -7.90
N PHE A 30 -4.38 -2.12 -7.66
CA PHE A 30 -4.03 -0.74 -7.97
C PHE A 30 -2.59 -0.66 -8.46
N THR A 31 -2.18 0.53 -8.88
CA THR A 31 -0.85 0.77 -9.43
C THR A 31 -0.11 1.76 -8.55
N ILE A 32 1.13 1.45 -8.22
CA ILE A 32 2.05 2.32 -7.49
C ILE A 32 3.33 2.54 -8.29
N THR A 33 4.05 3.60 -7.95
CA THR A 33 5.37 3.88 -8.51
C THR A 33 6.40 3.72 -7.41
N VAL A 34 7.39 2.85 -7.60
CA VAL A 34 8.54 2.67 -6.69
C VAL A 34 9.81 2.81 -7.51
N ASP A 35 10.71 3.67 -7.07
CA ASP A 35 11.95 4.03 -7.78
C ASP A 35 11.73 4.40 -9.26
N GLY A 36 10.62 5.10 -9.55
CA GLY A 36 10.24 5.49 -10.91
C GLY A 36 9.69 4.37 -11.79
N LYS A 37 9.55 3.15 -11.27
CA LYS A 37 8.94 2.01 -11.97
C LYS A 37 7.48 1.87 -11.58
N ILE A 38 6.62 1.71 -12.58
CA ILE A 38 5.20 1.47 -12.41
C ILE A 38 4.99 -0.02 -12.13
N MET A 39 4.30 -0.34 -11.03
CA MET A 39 4.09 -1.71 -10.58
C MET A 39 2.68 -1.91 -10.02
N HIS A 40 2.18 -3.14 -10.17
CA HIS A 40 0.85 -3.53 -9.71
C HIS A 40 0.92 -4.11 -8.30
N ALA A 41 0.00 -3.67 -7.45
CA ALA A 41 -0.16 -4.14 -6.07
C ALA A 41 -1.64 -4.40 -5.77
N TYR A 42 -1.91 -5.19 -4.75
CA TYR A 42 -3.27 -5.52 -4.32
C TYR A 42 -3.59 -4.95 -2.94
N GLU A 43 -4.86 -4.69 -2.69
CA GLU A 43 -5.32 -4.27 -1.36
C GLU A 43 -4.94 -5.32 -0.29
N GLY A 44 -4.39 -4.85 0.83
CA GLY A 44 -3.91 -5.70 1.93
C GLY A 44 -2.49 -6.26 1.72
N GLN A 45 -1.89 -6.08 0.55
CA GLN A 45 -0.52 -6.50 0.28
C GLN A 45 0.48 -5.52 0.93
N SER A 46 1.59 -6.05 1.48
CA SER A 46 2.67 -5.21 2.00
C SER A 46 3.51 -4.61 0.86
N ILE A 47 4.12 -3.44 1.09
CA ILE A 47 5.03 -2.80 0.10
C ILE A 47 6.21 -3.73 -0.24
N LEU A 48 6.75 -4.44 0.77
CA LEU A 48 7.84 -5.40 0.57
C LEU A 48 7.42 -6.54 -0.36
N SER A 49 6.25 -7.14 -0.14
CA SER A 49 5.71 -8.21 -0.97
C SER A 49 5.43 -7.72 -2.40
N ALA A 50 4.81 -6.54 -2.54
CA ALA A 50 4.55 -5.95 -3.85
C ALA A 50 5.85 -5.67 -4.64
N ALA A 51 6.90 -5.21 -3.96
CA ALA A 51 8.21 -5.00 -4.57
C ALA A 51 8.83 -6.32 -5.06
N ILE A 52 8.80 -7.37 -4.22
CA ILE A 52 9.33 -8.70 -4.56
C ILE A 52 8.58 -9.31 -5.75
N ASP A 53 7.25 -9.26 -5.77
CA ASP A 53 6.42 -9.79 -6.86
C ASP A 53 6.69 -9.10 -8.21
N ASN A 54 7.10 -7.83 -8.16
CA ASN A 54 7.47 -7.04 -9.34
C ASN A 54 8.99 -7.07 -9.63
N GLY A 55 9.74 -7.98 -9.01
CA GLY A 55 11.16 -8.26 -9.31
C GLY A 55 12.17 -7.40 -8.57
N ILE A 56 11.78 -6.72 -7.49
CA ILE A 56 12.67 -5.96 -6.60
C ILE A 56 12.97 -6.82 -5.37
N ASN A 57 14.04 -7.62 -5.44
CA ASN A 57 14.48 -8.52 -4.37
C ASN A 57 15.58 -7.94 -3.47
N ASP A 58 16.11 -6.77 -3.80
CA ASP A 58 17.25 -6.16 -3.12
C ASP A 58 16.91 -5.48 -1.77
N ILE A 59 15.62 -5.51 -1.35
CA ILE A 59 15.19 -4.90 -0.09
C ILE A 59 15.55 -5.84 1.07
N PRO A 60 16.47 -5.44 1.97
CA PRO A 60 16.91 -6.30 3.05
C PRO A 60 15.77 -6.52 4.05
N ASN A 61 15.49 -7.79 4.33
CA ASN A 61 14.47 -8.20 5.27
C ASN A 61 14.98 -9.43 6.04
N LEU A 62 14.76 -9.43 7.35
CA LEU A 62 15.18 -10.53 8.24
C LEU A 62 14.00 -11.20 8.93
N CYS A 63 12.95 -10.44 9.24
CA CYS A 63 11.77 -10.93 9.93
C CYS A 63 10.56 -11.19 9.03
N ASN A 64 10.76 -11.20 7.70
CA ASN A 64 9.72 -11.52 6.73
C ASN A 64 9.91 -12.98 6.28
N ASP A 65 8.94 -13.83 6.60
CA ASP A 65 8.93 -15.26 6.26
C ASP A 65 7.50 -15.66 5.81
N GLU A 66 7.38 -16.49 4.78
CA GLU A 66 6.09 -16.87 4.19
C GLU A 66 5.19 -17.67 5.15
N LYS A 67 5.78 -18.36 6.13
CA LYS A 67 5.05 -19.19 7.11
C LYS A 67 4.64 -18.41 8.35
N LEU A 68 5.05 -17.16 8.47
CA LEU A 68 4.81 -16.31 9.63
C LEU A 68 4.05 -15.05 9.22
N GLU A 69 3.35 -14.47 10.18
CA GLU A 69 2.76 -13.16 9.95
C GLU A 69 3.86 -12.09 9.84
N PRO A 70 3.71 -11.12 8.92
CA PRO A 70 4.69 -10.07 8.74
C PRO A 70 4.81 -9.22 10.02
N THR A 71 6.05 -9.00 10.47
CA THR A 71 6.35 -8.21 11.66
C THR A 71 7.37 -7.10 11.36
N SER A 72 7.38 -6.04 12.17
CA SER A 72 8.30 -4.91 12.04
C SER A 72 9.52 -5.02 12.98
N ALA A 73 9.95 -6.24 13.31
CA ALA A 73 10.98 -6.49 14.31
C ALA A 73 12.40 -6.07 13.84
N CYS A 74 12.77 -6.37 12.59
CA CYS A 74 14.12 -6.09 12.10
C CYS A 74 14.33 -4.66 11.59
N ARG A 75 13.26 -3.99 11.14
CA ARG A 75 13.27 -2.64 10.54
C ARG A 75 14.27 -2.45 9.39
N MET A 76 14.76 -3.51 8.76
CA MET A 76 15.69 -3.42 7.63
C MET A 76 15.00 -2.96 6.34
N CYS A 77 13.71 -3.26 6.18
CA CYS A 77 12.91 -2.94 4.99
C CYS A 77 12.22 -1.56 5.06
N LEU A 78 12.76 -0.61 5.85
CA LEU A 78 12.23 0.75 5.90
C LEU A 78 12.52 1.49 4.59
N VAL A 79 11.52 2.18 4.06
CA VAL A 79 11.59 2.91 2.78
C VAL A 79 11.08 4.34 2.94
N HIS A 80 11.46 5.20 2.01
CA HIS A 80 10.93 6.55 1.89
C HIS A 80 9.69 6.56 0.98
N ILE A 81 8.75 7.47 1.25
CA ILE A 81 7.51 7.66 0.49
C ILE A 81 7.40 9.08 -0.04
#